data_AF-A0A6G3LDK1-F1
#
_entry.id   AF-A0A6G3LDK1-F1
#
_cell.length_a   1.000
_cell.length_b   1.000
_cell.length_c   1.000
_cell.angle_alpha   90.00
_cell.angle_beta   90.00
_cell.angle_gamma   90.00
#
_symmetry.space_group_name_H-M   'P 1'
#
loop_
_entity.id
_entity.type
_entity.pdbx_description
1 polymer ?
#
loop_
_entity_poly.entity_id
_entity_poly.type
_entity_poly.pdbx_seq_one_letter_code
_entity_poly.pdbx_strand_id
1 'polypeptide(L)'
;EQTGVGTIMMAKLHRLNWKKIRSVLKKIGAPTNAKELGIPEDKIIEALTIAHKIRPERYTILGDRGLTWEAAERLAVETGVIF
;
A
#
# COMPACT_ATOMS: atom_id res chain seq x y z
N GLU A 1 -7.85 7.43 -6.69
CA GLU A 1 -8.20 6.14 -6.05
C GLU A 1 -7.00 5.38 -5.49
N GLN A 2 -5.92 5.20 -6.29
CA GLN A 2 -4.68 4.53 -5.85
C GLN A 2 -4.08 5.07 -4.53
N THR A 3 -4.20 6.37 -4.27
CA THR A 3 -3.78 7.00 -3.01
C THR A 3 -4.50 6.43 -1.78
N GLY A 4 -5.76 6.05 -1.90
CA GLY A 4 -6.53 5.42 -0.82
C GLY A 4 -5.98 4.04 -0.48
N VAL A 5 -5.74 3.21 -1.50
CA VAL A 5 -5.15 1.88 -1.33
C VAL A 5 -3.73 1.96 -0.76
N GLY A 6 -2.90 2.88 -1.26
CA GLY A 6 -1.58 3.15 -0.68
C GLY A 6 -1.66 3.56 0.79
N THR A 7 -2.65 4.38 1.16
CA THR A 7 -2.84 4.82 2.55
C THR A 7 -3.10 3.64 3.50
N ILE A 8 -3.84 2.61 3.07
CA ILE A 8 -4.07 1.41 3.89
C ILE A 8 -2.74 0.74 4.27
N MET A 9 -1.85 0.57 3.28
CA MET A 9 -0.55 -0.07 3.47
C MET A 9 0.40 0.79 4.31
N MET A 10 0.50 2.08 4.00
CA MET A 10 1.38 2.99 4.76
C MET A 10 0.92 3.17 6.21
N ALA A 11 -0.41 3.25 6.43
CA ALA A 11 -0.96 3.31 7.79
C ALA A 11 -0.56 2.09 8.63
N LYS A 12 -0.50 0.91 8.01
CA LYS A 12 -0.03 -0.28 8.70
C LYS A 12 1.44 -0.20 9.08
N LEU A 13 2.31 0.25 8.18
CA LEU A 13 3.74 0.43 8.49
C LEU A 13 3.95 1.43 9.63
N HIS A 14 3.13 2.49 9.67
CA HIS A 14 3.09 3.44 10.78
C HIS A 14 2.39 2.91 12.05
N ARG A 15 1.95 1.65 12.08
CA ARG A 15 1.20 1.03 13.21
C ARG A 15 -0.09 1.77 13.56
N LEU A 16 -0.70 2.42 12.58
CA LEU A 16 -2.00 3.09 12.71
C LEU A 16 -3.15 2.11 12.44
N ASN A 17 -4.38 2.56 12.70
CA ASN A 17 -5.59 1.77 12.48
C ASN A 17 -5.99 1.70 10.99
N TRP A 18 -5.19 0.99 10.20
CA TRP A 18 -5.44 0.76 8.77
C TRP A 18 -6.77 0.04 8.50
N LYS A 19 -7.24 -0.79 9.44
CA LYS A 19 -8.56 -1.47 9.35
C LYS A 19 -9.70 -0.45 9.32
N LYS A 20 -9.63 0.59 10.15
CA LYS A 20 -10.61 1.69 10.14
C LYS A 20 -10.57 2.45 8.82
N ILE A 21 -9.38 2.76 8.30
CA ILE A 21 -9.22 3.44 6.99
C ILE A 21 -9.86 2.62 5.87
N ARG A 22 -9.51 1.33 5.79
CA ARG A 22 -10.08 0.40 4.80
C ARG A 22 -11.61 0.31 4.91
N SER A 23 -12.15 0.23 6.12
CA SER A 23 -13.59 0.19 6.35
C SER A 23 -14.30 1.46 5.86
N VAL A 24 -13.72 2.63 6.12
CA VAL A 24 -14.27 3.91 5.63
C VAL A 24 -14.24 3.98 4.11
N LEU A 25 -13.11 3.63 3.47
CA LEU A 25 -13.00 3.60 2.01
C LEU A 25 -14.07 2.68 1.39
N LYS A 26 -14.23 1.47 1.94
CA LYS A 26 -15.26 0.54 1.48
C LYS A 26 -16.67 1.10 1.67
N LYS A 27 -16.96 1.79 2.79
CA LYS A 27 -18.28 2.37 3.08
C LYS A 27 -18.67 3.46 2.07
N ILE A 28 -17.71 4.22 1.55
CA ILE A 28 -17.94 5.27 0.56
C ILE A 28 -17.85 4.76 -0.89
N GLY A 29 -17.66 3.46 -1.10
CA GLY A 29 -17.56 2.86 -2.43
C GLY A 29 -16.20 3.05 -3.11
N ALA A 30 -15.17 3.46 -2.38
CA ALA A 30 -13.82 3.59 -2.92
C ALA A 30 -13.10 2.23 -2.95
N PRO A 31 -12.19 2.00 -3.91
CA PRO A 31 -11.44 0.75 -4.01
C PRO A 31 -10.48 0.58 -2.84
N THR A 32 -10.30 -0.68 -2.44
CA THR A 32 -9.51 -1.12 -1.29
C THR A 32 -8.51 -2.24 -1.60
N ASN A 33 -8.53 -2.77 -2.82
CA ASN A 33 -7.61 -3.82 -3.28
C ASN A 33 -7.25 -3.64 -4.77
N ALA A 34 -6.26 -4.41 -5.22
CA ALA A 34 -5.71 -4.35 -6.57
C ALA A 34 -6.76 -4.67 -7.64
N LYS A 35 -7.60 -5.67 -7.39
CA LYS A 35 -8.70 -6.07 -8.30
C LYS A 35 -9.70 -4.95 -8.52
N GLU A 36 -10.13 -4.27 -7.45
CA GLU A 36 -11.04 -3.11 -7.53
C GLU A 36 -10.39 -1.92 -8.26
N LEU A 37 -9.07 -1.80 -8.21
CA LEU A 37 -8.32 -0.81 -8.99
C LEU A 37 -8.09 -1.23 -10.46
N GLY A 38 -8.36 -2.48 -10.83
CA GLY A 38 -8.00 -3.02 -12.14
C GLY A 38 -6.49 -3.13 -12.37
N ILE A 39 -5.70 -3.26 -11.30
CA ILE A 39 -4.23 -3.33 -11.36
C ILE A 39 -3.78 -4.76 -11.01
N PRO A 40 -2.87 -5.36 -11.79
CA PRO A 40 -2.23 -6.62 -11.45
C PRO A 40 -1.52 -6.59 -10.09
N GLU A 41 -1.58 -7.67 -9.32
CA GLU A 41 -1.04 -7.69 -7.96
C GLU A 41 0.48 -7.51 -7.91
N ASP A 42 1.21 -8.10 -8.86
CA ASP A 42 2.65 -7.92 -9.05
C ASP A 42 3.03 -6.44 -9.23
N LYS A 43 2.17 -5.65 -9.89
CA LYS A 43 2.38 -4.20 -10.04
C LYS A 43 2.21 -3.44 -8.74
N ILE A 44 1.37 -3.90 -7.81
CA ILE A 44 1.29 -3.32 -6.47
C ILE A 44 2.60 -3.57 -5.71
N ILE A 45 3.10 -4.80 -5.77
CA ILE A 45 4.35 -5.20 -5.09
C ILE A 45 5.53 -4.43 -5.67
N GLU A 46 5.67 -4.40 -7.00
CA GLU A 46 6.70 -3.65 -7.71
C GLU A 46 6.68 -2.17 -7.29
N ALA A 47 5.51 -1.53 -7.33
CA ALA A 47 5.35 -0.13 -6.94
C ALA A 47 5.82 0.15 -5.51
N LEU A 48 5.53 -0.74 -4.55
CA LEU A 48 5.98 -0.60 -3.16
C LEU A 48 7.51 -0.64 -3.04
N THR A 49 8.18 -1.49 -3.83
CA THR A 49 9.65 -1.60 -3.79
C THR A 49 10.35 -0.36 -4.35
N ILE A 50 9.73 0.35 -5.31
CA ILE A 50 10.35 1.52 -5.95
C ILE A 50 9.83 2.87 -5.42
N ALA A 51 8.75 2.90 -4.63
CA ALA A 51 8.10 4.13 -4.18
C ALA A 51 9.04 5.12 -3.48
N HIS A 52 10.01 4.63 -2.70
CA HIS A 52 11.02 5.47 -2.02
C HIS A 52 11.93 6.24 -3.00
N LYS A 53 12.07 5.78 -4.25
CA LYS A 53 12.93 6.39 -5.28
C LYS A 53 12.26 7.52 -6.04
N ILE A 54 10.94 7.69 -5.91
CA ILE A 54 10.18 8.73 -6.63
C ILE A 54 10.66 10.13 -6.20
N ARG A 55 10.96 10.29 -4.92
CA ARG A 55 11.42 11.55 -4.30
C ARG A 55 12.50 11.25 -3.26
N PRO A 56 13.73 10.97 -3.70
CA PRO A 56 14.80 10.51 -2.80
C PRO A 56 15.17 11.54 -1.74
N GLU A 57 14.88 12.82 -1.95
CA GLU A 57 15.07 13.90 -0.98
C GLU A 57 14.03 13.89 0.15
N ARG A 58 12.95 13.12 0.01
CA ARG A 58 11.83 13.08 0.94
C ARG A 58 11.87 11.78 1.74
N TYR A 59 12.24 11.90 3.01
CA TYR A 59 12.14 10.79 3.95
C TYR A 59 10.68 10.40 4.23
N THR A 60 10.40 9.10 4.22
CA THR A 60 9.08 8.52 4.54
C THR A 60 9.25 7.25 5.38
N ILE A 61 8.14 6.60 5.74
CA ILE A 61 8.16 5.30 6.44
C ILE A 61 8.85 4.18 5.65
N LEU A 62 9.00 4.35 4.34
CA LEU A 62 9.71 3.39 3.48
C LEU A 62 11.25 3.53 3.60
N GLY A 63 11.73 4.61 4.24
CA GLY A 63 13.15 4.91 4.41
C GLY A 63 13.92 5.00 3.08
N ASP A 64 15.25 5.01 3.18
CA ASP A 64 16.12 5.23 2.01
C ASP A 64 16.38 3.94 1.21
N ARG A 65 16.15 2.77 1.81
CA ARG A 65 16.34 1.46 1.19
C ARG A 65 15.07 0.85 0.61
N GLY A 66 13.90 1.41 0.94
CA GLY A 66 12.61 0.86 0.55
C GLY A 66 12.29 -0.49 1.20
N LEU A 67 11.32 -1.18 0.62
CA LEU A 67 10.92 -2.54 1.00
C LEU A 67 11.55 -3.55 0.05
N THR A 68 11.92 -4.72 0.57
CA THR A 68 12.20 -5.88 -0.29
C THR A 68 10.89 -6.36 -0.93
N TRP A 69 11.00 -7.16 -1.98
CA TRP A 69 9.82 -7.77 -2.62
C TRP A 69 9.00 -8.58 -1.61
N GLU A 70 9.64 -9.43 -0.80
CA GLU A 70 8.90 -10.26 0.17
C GLU A 70 8.22 -9.41 1.26
N ALA A 71 8.85 -8.32 1.68
CA ALA A 71 8.26 -7.40 2.66
C ALA A 71 7.06 -6.64 2.08
N ALA A 72 7.17 -6.20 0.82
CA ALA A 72 6.09 -5.54 0.10
C ALA A 72 4.90 -6.48 -0.15
N GLU A 73 5.16 -7.70 -0.59
CA GLU A 73 4.15 -8.75 -0.78
C GLU A 73 3.43 -9.05 0.54
N ARG A 74 4.19 -9.32 1.61
CA ARG A 74 3.61 -9.58 2.94
C ARG A 74 2.74 -8.42 3.43
N LEU A 75 3.22 -7.17 3.25
CA LEU A 75 2.44 -5.98 3.60
C LEU A 75 1.11 -5.93 2.85
N ALA A 76 1.15 -6.15 1.54
CA ALA A 76 -0.03 -6.09 0.67
C ALA A 76 -1.03 -7.22 0.97
N VAL A 77 -0.55 -8.45 1.20
CA VAL A 77 -1.38 -9.60 1.60
C VAL A 77 -2.02 -9.36 2.96
N GLU A 78 -1.22 -9.00 3.98
CA GLU A 78 -1.73 -8.84 5.33
C GLU A 78 -2.66 -7.62 5.49
N THR A 79 -2.65 -6.67 4.54
CA THR A 79 -3.64 -5.57 4.47
C THR A 79 -4.85 -5.92 3.60
N GLY A 80 -4.80 -7.05 2.88
CA GLY A 80 -5.80 -7.52 1.92
C GLY A 80 -5.95 -6.58 0.73
N VAL A 81 -4.85 -5.95 0.32
CA VAL A 81 -4.74 -5.21 -0.94
C VAL A 81 -4.51 -6.18 -2.11
N ILE A 82 -3.85 -7.31 -1.87
CA ILE A 82 -3.68 -8.45 -2.79
C ILE A 82 -4.04 -9.76 -2.05
N PHE A 83 -4.29 -10.87 -2.77
CA PHE A 83 -4.75 -12.14 -2.19
C PHE A 83 -4.04 -13.38 -2.72
#